data_AF-D6ZKU9-F1
#
_entry.id   AF-D6ZKU9-F1
#
_cell.length_a   1.000
_cell.length_b   1.000
_cell.length_c   1.000
_cell.angle_alpha   90.00
_cell.angle_beta   90.00
_cell.angle_gamma   90.00
#
_symmetry.space_group_name_H-M   'P 1'
#
loop_
_entity.id
_entity.type
_entity.pdbx_description
1 polymer ?
#
loop_
_entity_poly.entity_id
_entity_poly.type
_entity_poly.pdbx_seq_one_letter_code
_entity_poly.pdbx_strand_id
1 'polypeptide(L)'
;MDDFREGNWLLRADAATGLRALHQAGQRVQMIYIDPPYNTGNTFAYHDRRAKDEWLAMMHPLLATAREILTPDGLIFISIDFNQLCELKLEMDRTFGTENLIGNFVWVSNLKGRQLGAGPAGTHEYILTYARDAAQVGKLRGRTELLQKLMPAVYHLPQRQVKHDARGEYVTKNELYNTNSKFNEVTAPSMVFDILYHPQTGAVRTSEVGAADPELAAAGWICAHPHPNAKPGLKYHAWRWSRAKVERDYADLEFQVRGRGEHRHLKIYTKIRNFHETALKDLVIGPSTISGQRELQRLGLGGLFETPKPTKLLQVLIEAATSPGDTVLDFFAGSGTTGQAAHTTGRRFVLIQLEETFSSAKSTPASEHGLDTIADLTAARLRAAHVPFRETTL
;
A
#
# COMPACT_ATOMS: atom_id res chain seq x y z
N MET A 1 25.59 -15.75 -18.42
CA MET A 1 24.42 -15.82 -17.52
C MET A 1 23.70 -14.50 -17.69
N ASP A 2 22.40 -14.53 -17.97
CA ASP A 2 21.63 -13.30 -18.20
C ASP A 2 21.66 -12.41 -16.95
N ASP A 3 21.78 -11.09 -17.14
CA ASP A 3 21.72 -10.13 -16.03
C ASP A 3 20.25 -9.78 -15.73
N PHE A 4 19.64 -10.55 -14.83
CA PHE A 4 18.27 -10.34 -14.38
C PHE A 4 18.06 -9.04 -13.58
N ARG A 5 19.13 -8.28 -13.30
CA ARG A 5 19.06 -6.98 -12.62
C ARG A 5 18.54 -5.90 -13.55
N GLU A 6 18.64 -6.04 -14.86
CA GLU A 6 18.18 -5.03 -15.81
C GLU A 6 16.93 -5.44 -16.58
N GLY A 7 15.97 -4.52 -16.68
CA GLY A 7 14.75 -4.70 -17.46
C GLY A 7 13.69 -5.57 -16.79
N ASN A 8 12.78 -6.09 -17.62
CA ASN A 8 11.67 -6.93 -17.23
C ASN A 8 11.85 -8.32 -17.83
N TRP A 9 11.62 -9.37 -17.04
CA TRP A 9 11.88 -10.75 -17.45
C TRP A 9 10.67 -11.67 -17.25
N LEU A 10 10.49 -12.57 -18.20
CA LEU A 10 9.70 -13.79 -18.07
C LEU A 10 10.66 -14.98 -18.21
N LEU A 11 10.80 -15.76 -17.14
CA LEU A 11 11.58 -16.99 -17.08
C LEU A 11 10.65 -18.18 -17.26
N ARG A 12 10.84 -18.93 -18.34
CA ARG A 12 10.13 -20.19 -18.61
C ARG A 12 10.84 -21.31 -17.87
N ALA A 13 10.39 -21.59 -16.66
CA ALA A 13 11.00 -22.57 -15.77
C ALA A 13 10.05 -22.93 -14.62
N ASP A 14 10.31 -24.04 -13.94
CA ASP A 14 9.71 -24.26 -12.62
C ASP A 14 10.24 -23.24 -11.60
N ALA A 15 9.44 -22.97 -10.56
CA ALA A 15 9.76 -21.97 -9.54
C ALA A 15 11.11 -22.22 -8.86
N ALA A 16 11.50 -23.47 -8.61
CA ALA A 16 12.76 -23.78 -7.93
C ALA A 16 13.96 -23.47 -8.83
N THR A 17 13.89 -23.83 -10.11
CA THR A 17 14.93 -23.51 -11.10
C THR A 17 15.07 -22.02 -11.31
N GLY A 18 13.96 -21.30 -11.50
CA GLY A 18 13.98 -19.84 -11.65
C GLY A 18 14.55 -19.13 -10.42
N LEU A 19 14.08 -19.48 -9.21
CA LEU A 19 14.59 -18.88 -7.97
C LEU A 19 16.09 -19.14 -7.76
N ARG A 20 16.57 -20.36 -8.03
CA ARG A 20 18.00 -20.67 -7.96
C ARG A 20 18.82 -19.82 -8.93
N ALA A 21 18.35 -19.66 -10.17
CA ALA A 21 19.03 -18.82 -11.16
C ALA A 21 19.11 -17.35 -10.71
N LEU A 22 18.03 -16.80 -10.16
CA LEU A 22 18.02 -15.44 -9.61
C LEU A 22 18.96 -15.30 -8.41
N HIS A 23 18.95 -16.27 -7.49
CA HIS A 23 19.83 -16.27 -6.33
C HIS A 23 21.31 -16.31 -6.75
N GLN A 24 21.67 -17.21 -7.67
CA GLN A 24 23.03 -17.34 -8.21
C GLN A 24 23.51 -16.10 -8.96
N ALA A 25 22.59 -15.42 -9.67
CA ALA A 25 22.87 -14.14 -10.33
C ALA A 25 23.02 -12.96 -9.34
N GLY A 26 22.83 -13.18 -8.03
CA GLY A 26 22.89 -12.14 -7.02
C GLY A 26 21.71 -11.16 -7.10
N GLN A 27 20.59 -11.55 -7.71
CA GLN A 27 19.40 -10.71 -7.82
C GLN A 27 18.89 -10.35 -6.42
N ARG A 28 18.40 -9.12 -6.28
CA ARG A 28 17.62 -8.68 -5.12
C ARG A 28 16.32 -8.04 -5.57
N VAL A 29 15.25 -8.27 -4.82
CA VAL A 29 13.91 -7.78 -5.15
C VAL A 29 13.27 -7.13 -3.92
N GLN A 30 12.50 -6.08 -4.15
CA GLN A 30 11.87 -5.31 -3.08
C GLN A 30 10.56 -5.96 -2.64
N MET A 31 9.85 -6.58 -3.58
CA MET A 31 8.58 -7.22 -3.32
C MET A 31 8.49 -8.55 -4.03
N ILE A 32 7.92 -9.53 -3.34
CA ILE A 32 7.44 -10.77 -3.91
C ILE A 32 5.92 -10.80 -3.79
N TYR A 33 5.23 -11.10 -4.88
CA TYR A 33 3.82 -11.48 -4.83
C TYR A 33 3.69 -12.86 -5.47
N ILE A 34 3.01 -13.78 -4.79
CA ILE A 34 2.70 -15.09 -5.35
C ILE A 34 1.25 -15.48 -5.11
N ASP A 35 0.71 -16.18 -6.09
CA ASP A 35 -0.61 -16.81 -6.04
C ASP A 35 -0.44 -18.34 -6.23
N PRO A 36 0.11 -19.04 -5.23
CA PRO A 36 0.40 -20.46 -5.35
C PRO A 36 -0.89 -21.28 -5.53
N PRO A 37 -0.78 -22.55 -5.98
CA PRO A 37 -1.92 -23.47 -6.00
C PRO A 37 -2.56 -23.59 -4.62
N TYR A 38 -3.87 -23.40 -4.50
CA TYR A 38 -4.58 -23.40 -3.20
C TYR A 38 -4.89 -24.82 -2.70
N ASN A 39 -4.55 -25.86 -3.48
CA ASN A 39 -4.85 -27.25 -3.19
C ASN A 39 -6.36 -27.51 -3.00
N THR A 40 -7.17 -26.86 -3.84
CA THR A 40 -8.64 -26.93 -3.80
C THR A 40 -9.18 -28.20 -4.47
N GLY A 41 -8.31 -28.95 -5.15
CA GLY A 41 -8.70 -30.08 -5.98
C GLY A 41 -9.29 -29.69 -7.33
N ASN A 42 -9.16 -28.43 -7.75
CA ASN A 42 -9.55 -27.97 -9.07
C ASN A 42 -8.58 -28.53 -10.14
N THR A 43 -9.09 -28.98 -11.29
CA THR A 43 -8.28 -29.51 -12.39
C THR A 43 -8.43 -28.69 -13.67
N PHE A 44 -9.12 -27.55 -13.58
CA PHE A 44 -9.61 -26.85 -14.76
C PHE A 44 -8.56 -25.96 -15.45
N ALA A 45 -7.49 -25.54 -14.76
CA ALA A 45 -6.36 -24.86 -15.40
C ALA A 45 -5.06 -25.67 -15.28
N TYR A 46 -4.81 -26.27 -14.12
CA TYR A 46 -3.65 -27.11 -13.79
C TYR A 46 -4.03 -28.16 -12.73
N HIS A 47 -3.15 -29.13 -12.44
CA HIS A 47 -3.40 -30.16 -11.41
C HIS A 47 -3.24 -29.60 -9.97
N ASP A 48 -4.35 -29.23 -9.31
CA ASP A 48 -4.38 -28.59 -7.97
C ASP A 48 -4.79 -29.54 -6.81
N ARG A 49 -4.46 -30.84 -6.87
CA ARG A 49 -4.70 -31.78 -5.75
C ARG A 49 -3.39 -32.41 -5.26
N ARG A 50 -3.01 -32.09 -4.03
CA ARG A 50 -1.85 -32.64 -3.30
C ARG A 50 -2.23 -32.94 -1.85
N ALA A 51 -1.55 -33.87 -1.21
CA ALA A 51 -1.67 -33.98 0.25
C ALA A 51 -1.15 -32.70 0.91
N LYS A 52 -1.64 -32.34 2.10
CA LYS A 52 -1.21 -31.13 2.82
C LYS A 52 0.31 -31.09 3.02
N ASP A 53 0.89 -32.21 3.43
CA ASP A 53 2.33 -32.35 3.67
C ASP A 53 3.15 -32.22 2.37
N GLU A 54 2.61 -32.69 1.24
CA GLU A 54 3.25 -32.55 -0.07
C GLU A 54 3.26 -31.09 -0.55
N TRP A 55 2.18 -30.35 -0.27
CA TRP A 55 2.11 -28.92 -0.58
C TRP A 55 3.13 -28.13 0.23
N LEU A 56 3.24 -28.40 1.54
CA LEU A 56 4.23 -27.78 2.41
C LEU A 56 5.67 -28.15 2.01
N ALA A 57 5.92 -29.41 1.67
CA ALA A 57 7.22 -29.87 1.19
C ALA A 57 7.64 -29.19 -0.12
N MET A 58 6.68 -28.85 -1.00
CA MET A 58 6.94 -28.05 -2.19
C MET A 58 7.26 -26.58 -1.82
N MET A 59 6.45 -25.96 -0.96
CA MET A 59 6.57 -24.53 -0.67
C MET A 59 7.80 -24.18 0.17
N HIS A 60 8.19 -25.02 1.12
CA HIS A 60 9.30 -24.77 2.04
C HIS A 60 10.61 -24.31 1.35
N PRO A 61 11.20 -25.08 0.40
CA PRO A 61 12.43 -24.66 -0.26
C PRO A 61 12.26 -23.38 -1.10
N LEU A 62 11.09 -23.16 -1.69
CA LEU A 62 10.81 -21.96 -2.48
C LEU A 62 10.78 -20.72 -1.59
N LEU A 63 10.09 -20.80 -0.45
CA LEU A 63 9.99 -19.69 0.51
C LEU A 63 11.34 -19.37 1.16
N ALA A 64 12.16 -20.39 1.44
CA ALA A 64 13.52 -20.20 1.94
C ALA A 64 14.38 -19.41 0.95
N THR A 65 14.42 -19.82 -0.32
CA THR A 65 15.17 -19.08 -1.36
C THR A 65 14.58 -17.69 -1.62
N ALA A 66 13.26 -17.54 -1.62
CA ALA A 66 12.58 -16.25 -1.76
C ALA A 66 13.02 -15.26 -0.67
N ARG A 67 13.13 -15.71 0.58
CA ARG A 67 13.61 -14.90 1.70
C ARG A 67 15.04 -14.37 1.49
N GLU A 68 15.91 -15.16 0.87
CA GLU A 68 17.30 -14.76 0.61
C GLU A 68 17.43 -13.73 -0.51
N ILE A 69 16.49 -13.74 -1.48
CA ILE A 69 16.45 -12.81 -2.61
C ILE A 69 15.83 -11.46 -2.21
N LEU A 70 14.97 -11.40 -1.19
CA LEU A 70 14.41 -10.14 -0.71
C LEU A 70 15.50 -9.16 -0.22
N THR A 71 15.31 -7.87 -0.48
CA THR A 71 16.06 -6.82 0.22
C THR A 71 15.74 -6.84 1.73
N PRO A 72 16.59 -6.27 2.60
CA PRO A 72 16.33 -6.28 4.05
C PRO A 72 14.96 -5.69 4.44
N ASP A 73 14.53 -4.63 3.77
CA ASP A 73 13.23 -3.97 3.90
C ASP A 73 12.13 -4.57 3.00
N GLY A 74 12.44 -5.66 2.28
CA GLY A 74 11.57 -6.25 1.29
C GLY A 74 10.42 -7.06 1.89
N LEU A 75 9.33 -7.15 1.12
CA LEU A 75 8.07 -7.77 1.54
C LEU A 75 7.65 -8.92 0.63
N ILE A 76 7.09 -9.98 1.20
CA ILE A 76 6.41 -11.05 0.47
C ILE A 76 4.92 -11.05 0.78
N PHE A 77 4.10 -11.12 -0.26
CA PHE A 77 2.64 -11.20 -0.22
C PHE A 77 2.21 -12.52 -0.86
N ILE A 78 1.45 -13.33 -0.12
CA ILE A 78 1.01 -14.64 -0.60
C ILE A 78 -0.50 -14.71 -0.55
N SER A 79 -1.13 -14.79 -1.73
CA SER A 79 -2.57 -15.05 -1.81
C SER A 79 -2.87 -16.50 -1.41
N ILE A 80 -3.89 -16.68 -0.59
CA ILE A 80 -4.30 -18.01 -0.11
C ILE A 80 -5.78 -18.01 0.27
N ASP A 81 -6.44 -19.16 0.14
CA ASP A 81 -7.78 -19.35 0.69
C ASP A 81 -7.75 -19.80 2.15
N PHE A 82 -8.92 -20.05 2.74
CA PHE A 82 -9.02 -20.50 4.12
C PHE A 82 -8.48 -21.92 4.34
N ASN A 83 -8.42 -22.77 3.31
CA ASN A 83 -8.09 -24.19 3.44
C ASN A 83 -6.62 -24.43 3.77
N GLN A 84 -5.74 -23.54 3.34
CA GLN A 84 -4.28 -23.65 3.52
C GLN A 84 -3.67 -22.48 4.33
N LEU A 85 -4.49 -21.53 4.79
CA LEU A 85 -3.99 -20.34 5.50
C LEU A 85 -3.19 -20.71 6.76
N CYS A 86 -3.66 -21.66 7.56
CA CYS A 86 -3.04 -22.03 8.83
C CYS A 86 -1.67 -22.70 8.59
N GLU A 87 -1.63 -23.65 7.66
CA GLU A 87 -0.44 -24.37 7.26
C GLU A 87 0.61 -23.43 6.66
N LEU A 88 0.20 -22.55 5.74
CA LEU A 88 1.07 -21.51 5.21
C LEU A 88 1.59 -20.58 6.32
N LYS A 89 0.73 -20.16 7.26
CA LYS A 89 1.13 -19.28 8.36
C LYS A 89 2.23 -19.90 9.23
N LEU A 90 2.10 -21.18 9.58
CA LEU A 90 3.11 -21.91 10.35
C LEU A 90 4.43 -22.03 9.58
N GLU A 91 4.35 -22.27 8.28
CA GLU A 91 5.54 -22.33 7.42
C GLU A 91 6.23 -20.96 7.27
N MET A 92 5.46 -19.89 7.13
CA MET A 92 5.99 -18.53 7.12
C MET A 92 6.62 -18.14 8.46
N ASP A 93 6.03 -18.54 9.59
CA ASP A 93 6.63 -18.34 10.91
C ASP A 93 7.98 -19.05 11.05
N ARG A 94 8.08 -20.28 10.53
CA ARG A 94 9.34 -21.05 10.52
C ARG A 94 10.41 -20.41 9.65
N THR A 95 10.02 -19.97 8.45
CA THR A 95 10.98 -19.51 7.43
C THR A 95 11.35 -18.04 7.58
N PHE A 96 10.40 -17.18 7.94
CA PHE A 96 10.61 -15.74 8.08
C PHE A 96 10.77 -15.28 9.52
N GLY A 97 10.31 -16.03 10.52
CA GLY A 97 10.25 -15.60 11.92
C GLY A 97 8.92 -14.90 12.25
N THR A 98 8.33 -15.22 13.40
CA THR A 98 7.02 -14.67 13.82
C THR A 98 7.05 -13.15 13.99
N GLU A 99 8.20 -12.61 14.38
CA GLU A 99 8.46 -11.18 14.53
C GLU A 99 8.40 -10.41 13.21
N ASN A 100 8.54 -11.13 12.08
CA ASN A 100 8.53 -10.54 10.74
C ASN A 100 7.16 -10.55 10.07
N LEU A 101 6.10 -10.95 10.79
CA LEU A 101 4.72 -10.82 10.32
C LEU A 101 4.31 -9.36 10.19
N ILE A 102 3.90 -8.95 9.00
CA ILE A 102 3.42 -7.58 8.73
C ILE A 102 1.89 -7.50 8.82
N GLY A 103 1.19 -8.54 8.35
CA GLY A 103 -0.26 -8.58 8.44
C GLY A 103 -0.89 -9.65 7.55
N ASN A 104 -2.21 -9.74 7.64
CA ASN A 104 -3.02 -10.61 6.79
C ASN A 104 -4.15 -9.77 6.18
N PHE A 105 -4.05 -9.47 4.89
CA PHE A 105 -5.12 -8.72 4.22
C PHE A 105 -6.30 -9.64 3.94
N VAL A 106 -7.51 -9.11 4.11
CA VAL A 106 -8.75 -9.75 3.69
C VAL A 106 -9.17 -9.11 2.37
N TRP A 107 -9.10 -9.88 1.29
CA TRP A 107 -9.52 -9.43 -0.04
C TRP A 107 -10.88 -10.01 -0.40
N VAL A 108 -11.88 -9.13 -0.55
CA VAL A 108 -13.23 -9.51 -0.97
C VAL A 108 -13.25 -9.85 -2.46
N SER A 109 -12.90 -11.10 -2.78
CA SER A 109 -12.79 -11.61 -4.15
C SER A 109 -14.16 -11.78 -4.84
N ASN A 110 -15.22 -12.06 -4.06
CA ASN A 110 -16.60 -12.19 -4.56
C ASN A 110 -17.63 -11.75 -3.51
N LEU A 111 -18.10 -10.51 -3.59
CA LEU A 111 -19.06 -9.96 -2.62
C LEU A 111 -20.42 -10.68 -2.60
N LYS A 112 -20.81 -11.36 -3.70
CA LYS A 112 -22.06 -12.15 -3.75
C LYS A 112 -21.99 -13.43 -2.90
N GLY A 113 -20.78 -13.85 -2.55
CA GLY A 113 -20.52 -15.13 -1.89
C GLY A 113 -20.55 -16.30 -2.88
N ARG A 114 -19.75 -17.33 -2.60
CA ARG A 114 -19.83 -18.64 -3.26
C ARG A 114 -20.90 -19.48 -2.55
N GLN A 115 -21.83 -20.06 -3.32
CA GLN A 115 -22.93 -20.89 -2.81
C GLN A 115 -22.55 -22.38 -2.77
N LEU A 116 -21.31 -22.68 -2.36
CA LEU A 116 -20.77 -24.05 -2.33
C LEU A 116 -20.54 -24.47 -0.87
N GLY A 117 -20.94 -25.69 -0.53
CA GLY A 117 -20.73 -26.27 0.79
C GLY A 117 -21.73 -25.83 1.86
N ALA A 118 -21.45 -26.19 3.12
CA ALA A 118 -22.22 -25.80 4.29
C ALA A 118 -21.55 -24.61 5.00
N GLY A 119 -22.35 -23.76 5.65
CA GLY A 119 -21.86 -22.58 6.39
C GLY A 119 -22.05 -21.27 5.62
N PRO A 120 -21.34 -20.19 6.01
CA PRO A 120 -21.48 -18.89 5.38
C PRO A 120 -20.94 -18.89 3.95
N ALA A 121 -21.60 -18.14 3.06
CA ALA A 121 -21.14 -17.98 1.68
C ALA A 121 -19.76 -17.30 1.66
N GLY A 122 -18.75 -17.99 1.11
CA GLY A 122 -17.38 -17.48 1.06
C GLY A 122 -17.26 -16.26 0.15
N THR A 123 -16.83 -15.12 0.69
CA THR A 123 -16.78 -13.82 -0.01
C THR A 123 -15.36 -13.30 -0.23
N HIS A 124 -14.38 -13.85 0.48
CA HIS A 124 -13.04 -13.32 0.54
C HIS A 124 -11.96 -14.40 0.53
N GLU A 125 -10.77 -13.97 0.17
CA GLU A 125 -9.51 -14.70 0.27
C GLU A 125 -8.54 -13.88 1.13
N TYR A 126 -7.41 -14.48 1.49
CA TYR A 126 -6.40 -13.87 2.35
C TYR A 126 -5.15 -13.52 1.55
N ILE A 127 -4.40 -12.52 2.02
CA ILE A 127 -3.07 -12.21 1.52
C ILE A 127 -2.14 -12.09 2.72
N LEU A 128 -1.45 -13.17 3.03
CA LEU A 128 -0.52 -13.23 4.14
C LEU A 128 0.77 -12.50 3.78
N THR A 129 1.21 -11.59 4.65
CA THR A 129 2.31 -10.67 4.36
C THR A 129 3.40 -10.75 5.43
N TYR A 130 4.64 -11.01 4.99
CA TYR A 130 5.84 -11.00 5.83
C TYR A 130 6.89 -10.07 5.26
N ALA A 131 7.73 -9.53 6.14
CA ALA A 131 8.96 -8.85 5.76
C ALA A 131 10.14 -9.80 5.84
N ARG A 132 11.24 -9.45 5.17
CA ARG A 132 12.53 -10.08 5.47
C ARG A 132 13.05 -9.67 6.86
N ASP A 133 12.93 -8.39 7.19
CA ASP A 133 13.18 -7.79 8.50
C ASP A 133 12.12 -6.70 8.78
N ALA A 134 11.15 -7.01 9.64
CA ALA A 134 10.05 -6.10 9.94
C ALA A 134 10.50 -4.83 10.69
N ALA A 135 11.68 -4.82 11.33
CA ALA A 135 12.20 -3.61 11.97
C ALA A 135 12.56 -2.52 10.95
N GLN A 136 12.75 -2.89 9.67
CA GLN A 136 13.06 -1.96 8.58
C GLN A 136 11.81 -1.52 7.80
N VAL A 137 10.64 -2.07 8.12
CA VAL A 137 9.40 -1.80 7.39
C VAL A 137 8.56 -0.74 8.10
N GLY A 138 8.32 0.37 7.40
CA GLY A 138 7.39 1.41 7.85
C GLY A 138 5.93 1.02 7.63
N LYS A 139 5.02 1.89 8.10
CA LYS A 139 3.59 1.71 7.83
C LYS A 139 3.31 1.74 6.33
N LEU A 140 2.67 0.70 5.82
CA LEU A 140 2.22 0.62 4.42
C LEU A 140 1.24 1.75 4.10
N ARG A 141 1.49 2.44 2.99
CA ARG A 141 0.72 3.60 2.55
C ARG A 141 0.29 3.44 1.11
N GLY A 142 -0.86 4.01 0.76
CA GLY A 142 -1.33 4.04 -0.62
C GLY A 142 -1.90 5.39 -1.00
N ARG A 143 -1.94 5.67 -2.30
CA ARG A 143 -2.46 6.93 -2.85
C ARG A 143 -3.94 7.08 -2.51
N THR A 144 -4.27 8.19 -1.84
CA THR A 144 -5.62 8.49 -1.37
C THR A 144 -6.63 8.48 -2.52
N GLU A 145 -6.31 9.12 -3.65
CA GLU A 145 -7.20 9.15 -4.82
C GLU A 145 -7.52 7.75 -5.36
N LEU A 146 -6.49 6.91 -5.52
CA LEU A 146 -6.65 5.53 -5.98
C LEU A 146 -7.49 4.71 -5.01
N LEU A 147 -7.17 4.78 -3.71
CA LEU A 147 -7.86 4.03 -2.67
C LEU A 147 -9.33 4.47 -2.53
N GLN A 148 -9.63 5.77 -2.61
CA GLN A 148 -11.01 6.28 -2.61
C GLN A 148 -11.80 5.80 -3.82
N LYS A 149 -11.18 5.80 -5.01
CA LYS A 149 -11.82 5.36 -6.25
C LYS A 149 -12.10 3.85 -6.24
N LEU A 150 -11.15 3.05 -5.77
CA LEU A 150 -11.28 1.59 -5.74
C LEU A 150 -12.13 1.09 -4.57
N MET A 151 -12.01 1.73 -3.41
CA MET A 151 -12.55 1.29 -2.12
C MET A 151 -13.31 2.43 -1.41
N PRO A 152 -14.35 3.03 -2.02
CA PRO A 152 -15.04 4.18 -1.45
C PRO A 152 -15.68 3.89 -0.09
N ALA A 153 -16.14 2.65 0.15
CA ALA A 153 -16.71 2.21 1.43
C ALA A 153 -15.68 2.07 2.56
N VAL A 154 -14.39 1.96 2.22
CA VAL A 154 -13.30 1.81 3.19
C VAL A 154 -12.60 3.15 3.42
N TYR A 155 -12.47 3.98 2.38
CA TYR A 155 -11.75 5.25 2.42
C TYR A 155 -12.69 6.44 2.25
N HIS A 156 -13.46 6.74 3.31
CA HIS A 156 -14.24 7.97 3.41
C HIS A 156 -13.35 9.15 3.85
N LEU A 157 -12.44 9.59 2.98
CA LEU A 157 -11.60 10.75 3.26
C LEU A 157 -12.32 12.03 2.81
N PRO A 158 -12.38 13.08 3.67
CA PRO A 158 -13.03 14.32 3.32
C PRO A 158 -12.30 14.99 2.15
N GLN A 159 -13.06 15.63 1.25
CA GLN A 159 -12.46 16.50 0.24
C GLN A 159 -11.70 17.62 0.95
N ARG A 160 -10.42 17.77 0.61
CA ARG A 160 -9.57 18.82 1.16
C ARG A 160 -9.27 19.83 0.06
N GLN A 161 -9.34 21.10 0.40
CA GLN A 161 -8.87 22.16 -0.48
C GLN A 161 -7.35 22.13 -0.50
N VAL A 162 -6.77 21.74 -1.64
CA VAL A 162 -5.33 21.85 -1.88
C VAL A 162 -4.97 23.33 -2.08
N LYS A 163 -3.93 23.76 -1.38
CA LYS A 163 -3.37 25.11 -1.44
C LYS A 163 -1.88 25.03 -1.74
N HIS A 164 -1.29 26.14 -2.16
CA HIS A 164 0.13 26.22 -2.52
C HIS A 164 0.82 27.34 -1.75
N ASP A 165 2.07 27.10 -1.36
CA ASP A 165 2.99 28.13 -0.88
C ASP A 165 4.41 27.86 -1.42
N ALA A 166 5.41 28.62 -0.96
CA ALA A 166 6.79 28.47 -1.39
C ALA A 166 7.40 27.07 -1.12
N ARG A 167 6.77 26.25 -0.28
CA ARG A 167 7.18 24.86 0.04
C ARG A 167 6.33 23.81 -0.67
N GLY A 168 5.52 24.23 -1.65
CA GLY A 168 4.67 23.35 -2.46
C GLY A 168 3.26 23.19 -1.92
N GLU A 169 2.64 22.06 -2.26
CA GLU A 169 1.25 21.77 -1.90
C GLU A 169 1.06 21.50 -0.41
N TYR A 170 -0.09 21.93 0.11
CA TYR A 170 -0.55 21.56 1.44
C TYR A 170 -2.07 21.57 1.54
N VAL A 171 -2.56 20.91 2.58
CA VAL A 171 -3.95 21.01 3.05
C VAL A 171 -3.94 21.41 4.51
N THR A 172 -4.94 22.19 4.94
CA THR A 172 -5.15 22.45 6.37
C THR A 172 -5.86 21.28 7.03
N LYS A 173 -5.40 20.87 8.21
CA LYS A 173 -6.02 19.76 8.95
C LYS A 173 -6.57 20.17 10.31
N ASN A 174 -5.69 20.28 11.30
CA ASN A 174 -6.12 20.54 12.67
C ASN A 174 -5.92 22.01 12.98
N GLU A 175 -6.89 22.62 13.66
CA GLU A 175 -6.64 23.89 14.33
C GLU A 175 -5.53 23.69 15.38
N LEU A 176 -4.63 24.67 15.49
CA LEU A 176 -3.54 24.66 16.46
C LEU A 176 -4.07 24.72 17.91
N TYR A 177 -5.29 25.23 18.08
CA TYR A 177 -6.06 25.15 19.31
C TYR A 177 -6.29 23.70 19.73
N ASN A 178 -6.04 23.41 21.01
CA ASN A 178 -6.35 22.13 21.65
C ASN A 178 -7.47 22.34 22.67
N THR A 179 -8.57 21.60 22.53
CA THR A 179 -9.70 21.65 23.47
C THR A 179 -9.58 20.62 24.59
N ASN A 180 -8.55 19.78 24.60
CA ASN A 180 -8.36 18.77 25.64
C ASN A 180 -7.76 19.41 26.91
N SER A 181 -8.57 19.54 27.97
CA SER A 181 -8.18 20.13 29.26
C SER A 181 -7.00 19.44 29.97
N LYS A 182 -6.62 18.22 29.56
CA LYS A 182 -5.42 17.54 30.09
C LYS A 182 -4.13 18.30 29.78
N PHE A 183 -4.09 19.04 28.66
CA PHE A 183 -2.95 19.88 28.28
C PHE A 183 -3.26 21.34 28.63
N ASN A 184 -2.50 21.88 29.57
CA ASN A 184 -2.72 23.20 30.18
C ASN A 184 -1.40 23.79 30.68
N GLU A 185 -1.45 24.93 31.35
CA GLU A 185 -0.28 25.66 31.84
C GLU A 185 0.54 24.89 32.88
N VAL A 186 -0.04 23.90 33.56
CA VAL A 186 0.67 23.06 34.54
C VAL A 186 1.31 21.86 33.86
N THR A 187 0.58 21.17 32.98
CA THR A 187 1.03 19.92 32.35
C THR A 187 1.83 20.12 31.06
N ALA A 188 1.70 21.27 30.41
CA ALA A 188 2.37 21.65 29.18
C ALA A 188 2.69 23.16 29.17
N PRO A 189 3.49 23.67 30.12
CA PRO A 189 3.74 25.10 30.29
C PRO A 189 4.33 25.76 29.03
N SER A 190 5.22 25.05 28.32
CA SER A 190 5.82 25.55 27.07
C SER A 190 4.84 25.69 25.90
N MET A 191 3.59 25.25 26.09
CA MET A 191 2.51 25.31 25.12
C MET A 191 1.40 26.30 25.52
N VAL A 192 1.58 27.10 26.56
CA VAL A 192 0.64 28.18 26.93
C VAL A 192 1.35 29.52 26.80
N PHE A 193 1.02 30.26 25.74
CA PHE A 193 1.65 31.53 25.37
C PHE A 193 0.77 32.25 24.33
N ASP A 194 1.05 33.51 24.03
CA ASP A 194 0.35 34.24 22.96
C ASP A 194 1.10 34.09 21.63
N ILE A 195 0.36 33.98 20.52
CA ILE A 195 0.90 33.93 19.16
C ILE A 195 0.49 35.19 18.41
N LEU A 196 1.46 35.95 17.90
CA LEU A 196 1.22 37.16 17.15
C LEU A 196 1.55 36.95 15.67
N TYR A 197 0.68 37.44 14.79
CA TYR A 197 0.85 37.36 13.34
C TYR A 197 0.65 38.71 12.67
N HIS A 198 1.53 39.05 11.73
CA HIS A 198 1.43 40.27 10.92
C HIS A 198 0.94 39.94 9.49
N PRO A 199 -0.31 40.28 9.12
CA PRO A 199 -0.92 39.79 7.87
C PRO A 199 -0.25 40.26 6.57
N GLN A 200 0.43 41.41 6.59
CA GLN A 200 1.05 41.98 5.38
C GLN A 200 2.45 41.43 5.12
N THR A 201 3.18 41.07 6.18
CA THR A 201 4.58 40.60 6.07
C THR A 201 4.70 39.09 6.27
N GLY A 202 3.67 38.45 6.84
CA GLY A 202 3.68 37.04 7.22
C GLY A 202 4.52 36.73 8.46
N ALA A 203 5.04 37.76 9.16
CA ALA A 203 5.89 37.57 10.33
C ALA A 203 5.10 37.00 11.51
N VAL A 204 5.75 36.12 12.29
CA VAL A 204 5.19 35.46 13.48
C VAL A 204 6.07 35.75 14.69
N ARG A 205 5.45 36.03 15.83
CA ARG A 205 6.12 36.22 17.13
C ARG A 205 5.36 35.49 18.23
N THR A 206 6.00 35.29 19.37
CA THR A 206 5.36 34.74 20.57
C THR A 206 5.61 35.65 21.77
N SER A 207 4.71 35.62 22.76
CA SER A 207 4.89 36.33 24.04
C SER A 207 4.25 35.54 25.18
N GLU A 208 4.56 35.92 26.42
CA GLU A 208 3.73 35.47 27.55
C GLU A 208 2.27 35.90 27.36
N VAL A 209 1.35 35.14 27.95
CA VAL A 209 -0.08 35.40 27.82
C VAL A 209 -0.42 36.76 28.43
N GLY A 210 -1.00 37.65 27.61
CA GLY A 210 -1.37 39.01 28.01
C GLY A 210 -0.20 40.01 28.07
N ALA A 211 1.02 39.60 27.68
CA ALA A 211 2.21 40.46 27.68
C ALA A 211 2.51 41.08 26.30
N ALA A 212 1.59 40.95 25.33
CA ALA A 212 1.74 41.56 24.02
C ALA A 212 1.77 43.08 24.12
N ASP A 213 2.78 43.70 23.52
CA ASP A 213 2.94 45.16 23.48
C ASP A 213 1.75 45.82 22.76
N PRO A 214 1.02 46.76 23.40
CA PRO A 214 -0.08 47.49 22.79
C PRO A 214 0.29 48.20 21.47
N GLU A 215 1.56 48.59 21.30
CA GLU A 215 2.05 49.21 20.06
C GLU A 215 2.02 48.23 18.87
N LEU A 216 2.14 46.91 19.11
CA LEU A 216 2.06 45.91 18.05
C LEU A 216 0.66 45.84 17.44
N ALA A 217 -0.40 46.03 18.22
CA ALA A 217 -1.76 46.08 17.70
C ALA A 217 -1.94 47.30 16.77
N ALA A 218 -1.40 48.46 17.16
CA ALA A 218 -1.39 49.67 16.33
C ALA A 218 -0.55 49.48 15.04
N ALA A 219 0.53 48.70 15.13
CA ALA A 219 1.36 48.30 13.99
C ALA A 219 0.75 47.14 13.15
N GLY A 220 -0.51 46.76 13.39
CA GLY A 220 -1.24 45.81 12.54
C GLY A 220 -1.04 44.34 12.88
N TRP A 221 -0.37 44.01 13.98
CA TRP A 221 -0.28 42.64 14.49
C TRP A 221 -1.61 42.19 15.09
N ILE A 222 -1.91 40.90 14.94
CA ILE A 222 -3.09 40.28 15.53
C ILE A 222 -2.61 39.21 16.50
N CYS A 223 -3.15 39.22 17.71
CA CYS A 223 -2.80 38.27 18.76
C CYS A 223 -3.83 37.13 18.85
N ALA A 224 -3.35 35.89 18.95
CA ALA A 224 -4.12 34.72 19.30
C ALA A 224 -3.77 34.30 20.73
N HIS A 225 -4.76 34.35 21.62
CA HIS A 225 -4.64 33.88 22.99
C HIS A 225 -4.99 32.39 23.10
N PRO A 226 -4.39 31.65 24.05
CA PRO A 226 -4.81 30.30 24.35
C PRO A 226 -6.25 30.30 24.89
N HIS A 227 -7.01 29.24 24.61
CA HIS A 227 -8.41 29.17 25.05
C HIS A 227 -8.52 29.10 26.57
N PRO A 228 -9.50 29.79 27.19
CA PRO A 228 -9.80 29.64 28.61
C PRO A 228 -10.19 28.20 28.96
N ASN A 229 -9.74 27.72 30.12
CA ASN A 229 -10.08 26.40 30.63
C ASN A 229 -11.20 26.49 31.66
N ALA A 230 -12.29 25.75 31.46
CA ALA A 230 -13.43 25.76 32.37
C ALA A 230 -13.19 24.95 33.67
N LYS A 231 -12.10 24.17 33.75
CA LYS A 231 -11.81 23.34 34.92
C LYS A 231 -11.31 24.22 36.09
N PRO A 232 -11.86 24.08 37.31
CA PRO A 232 -11.43 24.86 38.47
C PRO A 232 -9.92 24.76 38.71
N GLY A 233 -9.27 25.90 38.94
CA GLY A 233 -7.83 26.01 39.19
C GLY A 233 -6.96 26.05 37.94
N LEU A 234 -7.53 25.90 36.74
CA LEU A 234 -6.83 26.09 35.46
C LEU A 234 -7.36 27.34 34.75
N LYS A 235 -6.44 28.09 34.15
CA LYS A 235 -6.73 29.31 33.39
C LYS A 235 -6.84 29.01 31.90
N TYR A 236 -5.95 28.18 31.34
CA TYR A 236 -5.84 28.02 29.90
C TYR A 236 -5.75 26.56 29.45
N HIS A 237 -6.12 26.33 28.19
CA HIS A 237 -5.70 25.17 27.43
C HIS A 237 -4.35 25.43 26.79
N ALA A 238 -3.56 24.38 26.60
CA ALA A 238 -2.33 24.44 25.82
C ALA A 238 -2.61 24.45 24.31
N TRP A 239 -1.75 25.09 23.54
CA TRP A 239 -1.64 24.87 22.10
C TRP A 239 -1.24 23.43 21.78
N ARG A 240 -1.40 23.02 20.51
CA ARG A 240 -0.85 21.74 20.04
C ARG A 240 0.66 21.76 19.85
N TRP A 241 1.26 22.93 19.71
CA TRP A 241 2.70 23.12 19.50
C TRP A 241 3.30 23.91 20.65
N SER A 242 4.53 23.57 21.03
CA SER A 242 5.31 24.38 21.95
C SER A 242 5.75 25.70 21.30
N ARG A 243 6.06 26.69 22.14
CA ARG A 243 6.57 28.00 21.71
C ARG A 243 7.74 27.88 20.75
N ALA A 244 8.77 27.13 21.14
CA ALA A 244 9.95 26.90 20.32
C ALA A 244 9.61 26.24 18.96
N LYS A 245 8.58 25.38 18.92
CA LYS A 245 8.14 24.78 17.65
C LYS A 245 7.42 25.80 16.77
N VAL A 246 6.58 26.67 17.32
CA VAL A 246 5.95 27.76 16.57
C VAL A 246 7.02 28.68 16.00
N GLU A 247 7.98 29.13 16.80
CA GLU A 247 9.05 30.04 16.37
C GLU A 247 9.91 29.47 15.24
N ARG A 248 10.23 28.17 15.32
CA ARG A 248 11.04 27.50 14.30
C ARG A 248 10.26 27.10 13.06
N ASP A 249 9.04 26.59 13.23
CA ASP A 249 8.29 25.86 12.20
C ASP A 249 6.99 26.58 11.77
N TYR A 250 6.80 27.88 12.07
CA TYR A 250 5.55 28.60 11.74
C TYR A 250 5.18 28.59 10.25
N ALA A 251 6.13 28.34 9.35
CA ALA A 251 5.86 28.16 7.93
C ALA A 251 4.92 26.98 7.63
N ASP A 252 4.84 25.99 8.53
CA ASP A 252 3.88 24.87 8.49
C ASP A 252 2.56 25.18 9.23
N LEU A 253 2.31 26.46 9.56
CA LEU A 253 1.03 26.96 10.04
C LEU A 253 0.39 27.88 8.99
N GLU A 254 -0.94 27.83 8.90
CA GLU A 254 -1.74 28.79 8.15
C GLU A 254 -2.49 29.69 9.12
N PHE A 255 -2.25 31.00 9.01
CA PHE A 255 -2.89 32.03 9.82
C PHE A 255 -4.06 32.64 9.05
N GLN A 256 -5.28 32.33 9.47
CA GLN A 256 -6.49 32.89 8.87
C GLN A 256 -7.01 34.03 9.73
N VAL A 257 -6.94 35.26 9.20
CA VAL A 257 -7.57 36.42 9.83
C VAL A 257 -9.07 36.36 9.59
N ARG A 258 -9.84 36.39 10.68
CA ARG A 258 -11.30 36.40 10.68
C ARG A 258 -11.81 37.68 11.36
N GLY A 259 -13.06 38.06 11.08
CA GLY A 259 -13.62 39.33 11.55
C GLY A 259 -13.14 40.55 10.76
N ARG A 260 -13.54 41.75 11.20
CA ARG A 260 -13.21 43.04 10.58
C ARG A 260 -12.95 44.10 11.66
N GLY A 261 -12.16 45.13 11.33
CA GLY A 261 -11.86 46.23 12.24
C GLY A 261 -11.16 45.77 13.51
N GLU A 262 -11.68 46.19 14.66
CA GLU A 262 -11.18 45.85 16.01
C GLU A 262 -11.52 44.42 16.44
N HIS A 263 -12.50 43.76 15.79
CA HIS A 263 -12.91 42.39 16.11
C HIS A 263 -12.14 41.32 15.31
N ARG A 264 -10.98 41.68 14.78
CA ARG A 264 -10.12 40.72 14.05
C ARG A 264 -9.53 39.70 15.03
N HIS A 265 -9.61 38.43 14.67
CA HIS A 265 -8.99 37.34 15.41
C HIS A 265 -8.35 36.32 14.47
N LEU A 266 -7.45 35.51 15.00
CA LEU A 266 -6.76 34.48 14.24
C LEU A 266 -7.42 33.12 14.46
N LYS A 267 -7.57 32.38 13.37
CA LYS A 267 -7.61 30.92 13.42
C LYS A 267 -6.34 30.38 12.81
N ILE A 268 -5.65 29.51 13.54
CA ILE A 268 -4.34 28.98 13.15
C ILE A 268 -4.51 27.50 12.85
N TYR A 269 -4.14 27.05 11.66
CA TYR A 269 -4.26 25.65 11.24
C TYR A 269 -2.90 25.06 10.92
N THR A 270 -2.72 23.75 11.15
CA THR A 270 -1.53 23.05 10.67
C THR A 270 -1.63 22.73 9.18
N LYS A 271 -0.55 22.99 8.45
CA LYS A 271 -0.35 22.56 7.07
C LYS A 271 0.14 21.11 7.07
N ILE A 272 -0.55 20.25 6.35
CA ILE A 272 -0.13 18.87 6.10
C ILE A 272 0.24 18.78 4.63
N ARG A 273 1.45 18.29 4.36
CA ARG A 273 1.99 18.18 2.99
C ARG A 273 1.99 16.75 2.46
N ASN A 274 2.12 15.76 3.35
CA ASN A 274 1.93 14.36 2.98
C ASN A 274 0.44 13.98 3.13
N PHE A 275 -0.40 14.47 2.21
CA PHE A 275 -1.85 14.23 2.20
C PHE A 275 -2.33 13.44 0.98
N HIS A 276 -1.44 13.19 0.02
CA HIS A 276 -1.71 12.36 -1.16
C HIS A 276 -1.69 10.86 -0.82
N GLU A 277 -1.21 10.50 0.37
CA GLU A 277 -1.15 9.13 0.87
C GLU A 277 -1.90 8.96 2.18
N THR A 278 -2.41 7.75 2.39
CA THR A 278 -2.98 7.31 3.67
C THR A 278 -2.45 5.94 4.02
N ALA A 279 -2.50 5.59 5.31
CA ALA A 279 -2.27 4.23 5.76
C ALA A 279 -3.18 3.26 4.99
N LEU A 280 -2.59 2.21 4.41
CA LEU A 280 -3.32 1.12 3.80
C LEU A 280 -4.02 0.32 4.90
N LYS A 281 -5.30 0.00 4.70
CA LYS A 281 -6.08 -0.88 5.56
C LYS A 281 -5.94 -2.34 5.08
N ASP A 282 -6.02 -3.25 6.03
CA ASP A 282 -5.98 -4.71 5.82
C ASP A 282 -7.22 -5.26 5.11
N LEU A 283 -8.30 -4.49 4.98
CA LEU A 283 -9.48 -4.84 4.18
C LEU A 283 -9.39 -4.27 2.76
N VAL A 284 -9.43 -5.15 1.76
CA VAL A 284 -9.48 -4.78 0.34
C VAL A 284 -10.83 -5.19 -0.27
N ILE A 285 -11.59 -4.20 -0.73
CA ILE A 285 -12.88 -4.38 -1.44
C ILE A 285 -12.81 -3.67 -2.80
N GLY A 286 -13.66 -4.00 -3.77
CA GLY A 286 -13.68 -3.34 -5.08
C GLY A 286 -13.07 -4.19 -6.20
N PRO A 287 -11.73 -4.29 -6.33
CA PRO A 287 -11.12 -5.31 -7.18
C PRO A 287 -11.62 -6.70 -6.75
N SER A 288 -12.04 -7.51 -7.71
CA SER A 288 -12.67 -8.83 -7.50
C SER A 288 -12.29 -9.80 -8.61
N THR A 289 -12.49 -11.10 -8.42
CA THR A 289 -12.20 -12.11 -9.47
C THR A 289 -12.86 -11.76 -10.81
N ILE A 290 -14.10 -11.23 -10.77
CA ILE A 290 -14.83 -10.78 -11.97
C ILE A 290 -14.10 -9.64 -12.68
N SER A 291 -13.53 -8.69 -11.93
CA SER A 291 -12.75 -7.60 -12.55
C SER A 291 -11.49 -8.12 -13.25
N GLY A 292 -10.80 -9.12 -12.68
CA GLY A 292 -9.66 -9.78 -13.32
C GLY A 292 -10.05 -10.54 -14.58
N GLN A 293 -11.16 -11.29 -14.56
CA GLN A 293 -11.69 -11.98 -15.75
C GLN A 293 -12.03 -11.00 -16.88
N ARG A 294 -12.67 -9.87 -16.54
CA ARG A 294 -12.97 -8.80 -17.51
C ARG A 294 -11.71 -8.15 -18.07
N GLU A 295 -10.65 -8.03 -17.29
CA GLU A 295 -9.35 -7.53 -17.78
C GLU A 295 -8.77 -8.46 -18.85
N LEU A 296 -8.71 -9.79 -18.60
CA LEU A 296 -8.28 -10.74 -19.62
C LEU A 296 -9.17 -10.71 -20.87
N GLN A 297 -10.49 -10.61 -20.69
CA GLN A 297 -11.43 -10.52 -21.81
C GLN A 297 -11.16 -9.29 -22.69
N ARG A 298 -10.86 -8.13 -22.10
CA ARG A 298 -10.49 -6.91 -22.85
C ARG A 298 -9.17 -7.04 -23.61
N LEU A 299 -8.28 -7.91 -23.15
CA LEU A 299 -7.02 -8.22 -23.82
C LEU A 299 -7.19 -9.29 -24.91
N GLY A 300 -8.41 -9.76 -25.17
CA GLY A 300 -8.67 -10.83 -26.14
C GLY A 300 -8.27 -12.23 -25.65
N LEU A 301 -8.02 -12.40 -24.35
CA LEU A 301 -7.58 -13.66 -23.71
C LEU A 301 -8.64 -14.19 -22.74
N GLY A 302 -9.90 -13.82 -22.97
CA GLY A 302 -11.02 -14.16 -22.08
C GLY A 302 -11.27 -15.65 -22.04
N GLY A 303 -11.53 -16.19 -20.84
CA GLY A 303 -11.88 -17.59 -20.67
C GLY A 303 -10.72 -18.58 -20.77
N LEU A 304 -9.49 -18.14 -21.07
CA LEU A 304 -8.28 -18.98 -21.07
C LEU A 304 -7.71 -19.24 -19.67
N PHE A 305 -8.07 -18.40 -18.69
CA PHE A 305 -7.66 -18.52 -17.29
C PHE A 305 -8.84 -18.20 -16.37
N GLU A 306 -9.09 -19.04 -15.36
CA GLU A 306 -10.31 -18.94 -14.56
C GLU A 306 -10.29 -17.79 -13.57
N THR A 307 -9.21 -17.71 -12.79
CA THR A 307 -9.15 -16.91 -11.57
C THR A 307 -7.99 -15.92 -11.59
N PRO A 308 -7.85 -15.11 -12.66
CA PRO A 308 -6.78 -14.12 -12.70
C PRO A 308 -6.97 -13.11 -11.56
N LYS A 309 -5.90 -12.86 -10.81
CA LYS A 309 -5.90 -11.75 -9.85
C LYS A 309 -6.10 -10.43 -10.60
N PRO A 310 -6.84 -9.45 -10.07
CA PRO A 310 -7.05 -8.16 -10.74
C PRO A 310 -5.79 -7.31 -10.69
N THR A 311 -5.44 -6.63 -11.79
CA THR A 311 -4.26 -5.74 -11.79
C THR A 311 -4.37 -4.64 -10.75
N LYS A 312 -5.57 -4.10 -10.51
CA LYS A 312 -5.80 -3.05 -9.51
C LYS A 312 -5.55 -3.50 -8.06
N LEU A 313 -5.74 -4.78 -7.75
CA LEU A 313 -5.34 -5.33 -6.45
C LEU A 313 -3.82 -5.25 -6.29
N LEU A 314 -3.08 -5.76 -7.29
CA LEU A 314 -1.62 -5.80 -7.23
C LEU A 314 -1.00 -4.42 -7.31
N GLN A 315 -1.58 -3.47 -8.06
CA GLN A 315 -1.11 -2.08 -8.07
C GLN A 315 -1.17 -1.44 -6.68
N VAL A 316 -2.22 -1.71 -5.90
CA VAL A 316 -2.34 -1.20 -4.52
C VAL A 316 -1.24 -1.78 -3.63
N LEU A 317 -0.97 -3.09 -3.72
CA LEU A 317 0.06 -3.75 -2.92
C LEU A 317 1.47 -3.30 -3.32
N ILE A 318 1.76 -3.26 -4.63
CA ILE A 318 3.04 -2.84 -5.18
C ILE A 318 3.34 -1.40 -4.81
N GLU A 319 2.38 -0.47 -4.97
CA GLU A 319 2.59 0.92 -4.58
C GLU A 319 2.85 1.09 -3.09
N ALA A 320 2.29 0.22 -2.24
CA ALA A 320 2.45 0.29 -0.80
C ALA A 320 3.76 -0.33 -0.27
N ALA A 321 4.35 -1.25 -1.04
CA ALA A 321 5.52 -2.03 -0.66
C ALA A 321 6.82 -1.60 -1.37
N THR A 322 6.72 -0.77 -2.42
CA THR A 322 7.85 -0.46 -3.30
C THR A 322 7.84 0.99 -3.76
N SER A 323 8.96 1.46 -4.29
CA SER A 323 9.13 2.72 -5.03
C SER A 323 9.26 2.48 -6.54
N PRO A 324 9.01 3.49 -7.39
CA PRO A 324 9.32 3.39 -8.82
C PRO A 324 10.78 2.99 -9.06
N GLY A 325 11.01 2.07 -10.00
CA GLY A 325 12.33 1.48 -10.29
C GLY A 325 12.67 0.22 -9.49
N ASP A 326 11.98 -0.05 -8.38
CA ASP A 326 12.15 -1.30 -7.62
C ASP A 326 11.71 -2.51 -8.44
N THR A 327 12.18 -3.70 -8.04
CA THR A 327 11.88 -4.96 -8.71
C THR A 327 10.84 -5.77 -7.94
N VAL A 328 9.80 -6.22 -8.65
CA VAL A 328 8.76 -7.13 -8.15
C VAL A 328 8.99 -8.53 -8.73
N LEU A 329 9.01 -9.56 -7.89
CA LEU A 329 9.12 -10.96 -8.31
C LEU A 329 7.80 -11.69 -8.11
N ASP A 330 7.45 -12.53 -9.07
CA ASP A 330 6.37 -13.51 -8.97
C ASP A 330 6.81 -14.83 -9.57
N PHE A 331 6.93 -15.86 -8.72
CA PHE A 331 7.33 -17.19 -9.13
C PHE A 331 6.17 -18.19 -9.28
N PHE A 332 4.95 -17.66 -9.32
CA PHE A 332 3.72 -18.35 -9.70
C PHE A 332 2.90 -17.40 -10.61
N ALA A 333 3.51 -16.95 -11.71
CA ALA A 333 3.01 -15.80 -12.48
C ALA A 333 1.60 -16.00 -13.07
N GLY A 334 1.22 -17.25 -13.36
CA GLY A 334 -0.11 -17.66 -13.82
C GLY A 334 -0.52 -16.95 -15.11
N SER A 335 -1.43 -15.99 -15.00
CA SER A 335 -1.85 -15.20 -16.17
C SER A 335 -0.93 -14.02 -16.49
N GLY A 336 0.03 -13.67 -15.64
CA GLY A 336 0.92 -12.52 -15.83
C GLY A 336 0.41 -11.20 -15.24
N THR A 337 -0.55 -11.24 -14.31
CA THR A 337 -1.11 -10.02 -13.68
C THR A 337 -0.03 -9.19 -12.99
N THR A 338 0.91 -9.82 -12.29
CA THR A 338 1.96 -9.12 -11.52
C THR A 338 2.86 -8.29 -12.42
N GLY A 339 3.30 -8.84 -13.56
CA GLY A 339 4.15 -8.11 -14.52
C GLY A 339 3.43 -6.90 -15.11
N GLN A 340 2.14 -7.04 -15.46
CA GLN A 340 1.34 -5.92 -15.93
C GLN A 340 1.17 -4.83 -14.85
N ALA A 341 0.90 -5.21 -13.60
CA ALA A 341 0.72 -4.28 -12.49
C ALA A 341 2.02 -3.56 -12.11
N ALA A 342 3.14 -4.28 -12.06
CA ALA A 342 4.47 -3.72 -11.81
C ALA A 342 4.85 -2.71 -12.89
N HIS A 343 4.68 -3.06 -14.18
CA HIS A 343 4.96 -2.12 -15.27
C HIS A 343 4.07 -0.87 -15.21
N THR A 344 2.76 -1.04 -14.97
CA THR A 344 1.80 0.09 -14.87
C THR A 344 2.18 1.07 -13.76
N THR A 345 2.84 0.58 -12.72
CA THR A 345 3.29 1.39 -11.58
C THR A 345 4.74 1.86 -11.72
N GLY A 346 5.42 1.58 -12.85
CA GLY A 346 6.80 2.01 -13.07
C GLY A 346 7.83 1.21 -12.28
N ARG A 347 7.54 -0.04 -11.95
CA ARG A 347 8.47 -1.01 -11.35
C ARG A 347 9.00 -1.96 -12.41
N ARG A 348 10.18 -2.52 -12.16
CA ARG A 348 10.69 -3.68 -12.90
C ARG A 348 10.01 -4.94 -12.41
N PHE A 349 10.02 -5.99 -13.22
CA PHE A 349 9.54 -7.29 -12.77
C PHE A 349 10.39 -8.46 -13.25
N VAL A 350 10.32 -9.54 -12.49
CA VAL A 350 10.73 -10.88 -12.92
C VAL A 350 9.57 -11.83 -12.66
N LEU A 351 9.09 -12.48 -13.71
CA LEU A 351 8.08 -13.54 -13.62
C LEU A 351 8.76 -14.88 -13.86
N ILE A 352 8.42 -15.89 -13.06
CA ILE A 352 8.74 -17.29 -13.35
C ILE A 352 7.42 -18.02 -13.59
N GLN A 353 7.32 -18.69 -14.73
CA GLN A 353 6.14 -19.49 -15.08
C GLN A 353 6.58 -20.82 -15.68
N LEU A 354 6.03 -21.91 -15.13
CA LEU A 354 6.21 -23.24 -15.67
C LEU A 354 5.53 -23.36 -17.04
N GLU A 355 6.17 -24.05 -17.97
CA GLU A 355 5.63 -24.40 -19.29
C GLU A 355 4.62 -25.56 -19.20
N GLU A 356 3.66 -25.43 -18.28
CA GLU A 356 2.59 -26.40 -18.13
C GLU A 356 1.56 -26.22 -19.25
N THR A 357 1.10 -27.34 -19.81
CA THR A 357 0.04 -27.34 -20.81
C THR A 357 -1.29 -26.97 -20.19
N PHE A 358 -2.16 -26.37 -20.98
CA PHE A 358 -3.53 -26.12 -20.56
C PHE A 358 -4.26 -27.42 -20.23
N SER A 359 -5.20 -27.36 -19.29
CA SER A 359 -6.15 -28.45 -19.06
C SER A 359 -6.88 -28.83 -20.36
N SER A 360 -7.44 -30.04 -20.40
CA SER A 360 -8.23 -30.50 -21.55
C SER A 360 -9.42 -29.59 -21.89
N ALA A 361 -9.97 -28.87 -20.90
CA ALA A 361 -11.07 -27.93 -21.10
C ALA A 361 -10.62 -26.60 -21.74
N LYS A 362 -9.32 -26.32 -21.76
CA LYS A 362 -8.74 -25.06 -22.23
C LYS A 362 -7.72 -25.20 -23.34
N SER A 363 -7.25 -26.41 -23.62
CA SER A 363 -6.30 -26.67 -24.70
C SER A 363 -6.82 -26.19 -26.05
N THR A 364 -8.03 -26.58 -26.47
CA THR A 364 -8.57 -26.16 -27.77
C THR A 364 -8.74 -24.64 -27.90
N PRO A 365 -9.41 -23.93 -26.95
CA PRO A 365 -9.46 -22.47 -26.99
C PRO A 365 -8.07 -21.83 -26.98
N ALA A 366 -7.12 -22.33 -26.19
CA ALA A 366 -5.77 -21.79 -26.15
C ALA A 366 -5.01 -21.97 -27.48
N SER A 367 -5.14 -23.13 -28.11
CA SER A 367 -4.54 -23.40 -29.43
C SER A 367 -5.13 -22.52 -30.54
N GLU A 368 -6.41 -22.13 -30.47
CA GLU A 368 -7.01 -21.15 -31.38
C GLU A 368 -6.33 -19.76 -31.28
N HIS A 369 -5.73 -19.47 -30.13
CA HIS A 369 -4.90 -18.28 -29.89
C HIS A 369 -3.40 -18.51 -30.16
N GLY A 370 -3.00 -19.72 -30.61
CA GLY A 370 -1.60 -20.10 -30.81
C GLY A 370 -0.81 -20.23 -29.51
N LEU A 371 -1.47 -20.65 -28.42
CA LEU A 371 -0.88 -20.82 -27.10
C LEU A 371 -0.90 -22.29 -26.69
N ASP A 372 0.27 -22.86 -26.36
CA ASP A 372 0.40 -24.26 -25.97
C ASP A 372 0.50 -24.42 -24.43
N THR A 373 1.04 -23.39 -23.76
CA THR A 373 1.33 -23.42 -22.32
C THR A 373 0.81 -22.19 -21.57
N ILE A 374 0.73 -22.30 -20.24
CA ILE A 374 0.39 -21.16 -19.37
C ILE A 374 1.48 -20.06 -19.43
N ALA A 375 2.74 -20.42 -19.70
CA ALA A 375 3.80 -19.46 -19.97
C ALA A 375 3.52 -18.65 -21.25
N ASP A 376 2.96 -19.28 -22.29
CA ASP A 376 2.52 -18.58 -23.51
C ASP A 376 1.39 -17.60 -23.21
N LEU A 377 0.42 -17.99 -22.37
CA LEU A 377 -0.63 -17.08 -21.90
C LEU A 377 -0.04 -15.87 -21.15
N THR A 378 0.92 -16.11 -20.26
CA THR A 378 1.63 -15.04 -19.54
C THR A 378 2.26 -14.05 -20.52
N ALA A 379 3.04 -14.57 -21.48
CA ALA A 379 3.67 -13.76 -22.51
C ALA A 379 2.65 -13.02 -23.39
N ALA A 380 1.58 -13.69 -23.81
CA ALA A 380 0.50 -13.12 -24.61
C ALA A 380 -0.21 -11.97 -23.88
N ARG A 381 -0.47 -12.11 -22.57
CA ARG A 381 -1.05 -11.04 -21.75
C ARG A 381 -0.13 -9.82 -21.72
N LEU A 382 1.16 -10.01 -21.46
CA LEU A 382 2.13 -8.92 -21.39
C LEU A 382 2.22 -8.18 -22.74
N ARG A 383 2.26 -8.91 -23.85
CA ARG A 383 2.24 -8.36 -25.22
C ARG A 383 0.95 -7.57 -25.49
N ALA A 384 -0.21 -8.14 -25.19
CA ALA A 384 -1.51 -7.46 -25.37
C ALA A 384 -1.65 -6.20 -24.50
N ALA A 385 -1.01 -6.19 -23.33
CA ALA A 385 -0.96 -5.05 -22.43
C ALA A 385 0.15 -4.03 -22.77
N HIS A 386 0.88 -4.22 -23.88
CA HIS A 386 2.00 -3.38 -24.32
C HIS A 386 3.13 -3.26 -23.27
N VAL A 387 3.34 -4.31 -22.49
CA VAL A 387 4.40 -4.37 -21.49
C VAL A 387 5.69 -4.86 -22.16
N PRO A 388 6.80 -4.10 -22.12
CA PRO A 388 8.08 -4.56 -22.65
C PRO A 388 8.72 -5.58 -21.69
N PHE A 389 9.18 -6.71 -22.21
CA PHE A 389 9.88 -7.75 -21.46
C PHE A 389 10.84 -8.56 -22.33
N ARG A 390 11.77 -9.26 -21.69
CA ARG A 390 12.64 -10.28 -22.26
C ARG A 390 12.19 -11.65 -21.80
N GLU A 391 12.40 -12.65 -22.62
CA GLU A 391 11.97 -14.03 -22.38
C GLU A 391 13.18 -14.95 -22.49
N THR A 392 13.32 -15.88 -21.55
CA THR A 392 14.38 -16.90 -21.56
C THR A 392 13.87 -18.19 -20.91
N THR A 393 14.42 -19.32 -21.35
CA THR A 393 14.10 -20.66 -20.84
C THR A 393 15.30 -21.18 -20.06
N LEU A 394 15.07 -21.75 -18.88
CA LEU A 394 16.13 -22.21 -17.97
C LEU A 394 16.15 -23.72 -17.78
#